data_AF-A0A1H9DPB8-F1
#
_entry.id   AF-A0A1H9DPB8-F1
#
_cell.length_a   1.000
_cell.length_b   1.000
_cell.length_c   1.000
_cell.angle_alpha   90.00
_cell.angle_beta   90.00
_cell.angle_gamma   90.00
#
_symmetry.space_group_name_H-M   'P 1'
#
loop_
_entity.id
_entity.type
_entity.pdbx_description
1 polymer ?
#
loop_
_entity_poly.entity_id
_entity_poly.type
_entity_poly.pdbx_seq_one_letter_code
_entity_poly.pdbx_strand_id
1 'polypeptide(L)'
;MSLQFQRNADGTITGRNIKTGFTLTSADEEEVQRLVHEDAGWEYTPPPTPPPPGFHRFTLVHDEFGYGSFGDEPYDSLRTRPPNGCEPVDWGCFALKCERPGASLLGAVSDTVAEIRREHGLVMNSLGVEKPDEWFGDDRNGYGAQIVAHLMLTAAHRAARLGYGRKDLVRLLDAAGVR
;
A
#
# COMPACT_ATOMS: atom_id res chain seq x y z
N MET A 1 0.53 12.57 17.08
CA MET A 1 1.19 11.28 17.43
C MET A 1 2.02 11.49 18.69
N SER A 2 1.88 10.62 19.70
CA SER A 2 2.59 10.70 20.99
C SER A 2 3.86 9.86 21.06
N LEU A 3 4.08 8.95 20.10
CA LEU A 3 5.24 8.09 20.02
C LEU A 3 6.25 8.62 18.99
N GLN A 4 7.54 8.58 19.31
CA GLN A 4 8.63 8.94 18.41
C GLN A 4 9.67 7.82 18.39
N PHE A 5 10.16 7.50 17.19
CA PHE A 5 11.24 6.53 16.99
C PHE A 5 12.36 7.19 16.20
N GLN A 6 13.58 7.04 16.68
CA GLN A 6 14.77 7.58 16.04
C GLN A 6 15.83 6.49 15.92
N ARG A 7 16.34 6.29 14.70
CA ARG A 7 17.50 5.43 14.47
C ARG A 7 18.78 6.23 14.71
N ASN A 8 19.65 5.71 15.58
CA ASN A 8 20.89 6.35 15.97
C ASN A 8 22.04 5.95 15.02
N ALA A 9 23.12 6.73 15.04
CA ALA A 9 24.29 6.48 14.20
C ALA A 9 25.04 5.18 14.56
N ASP A 10 24.89 4.70 15.79
CA ASP A 10 25.47 3.45 16.29
C ASP A 10 24.64 2.19 15.95
N GLY A 11 23.54 2.36 15.21
CA GLY A 11 22.65 1.27 14.80
C GLY A 11 21.53 0.94 15.79
N THR A 12 21.52 1.55 16.99
CA THR A 12 20.42 1.40 17.95
C THR A 12 19.19 2.23 17.55
N ILE A 13 18.05 1.93 18.17
CA ILE A 13 16.82 2.69 18.00
C ILE A 13 16.38 3.23 19.36
N THR A 14 16.08 4.52 19.39
CA THR A 14 15.49 5.19 20.55
C THR A 14 14.00 5.40 20.31
N GLY A 15 13.17 4.80 21.15
CA GLY A 15 11.73 5.02 21.19
C GLY A 15 11.34 5.90 22.38
N ARG A 16 10.41 6.83 22.15
CA ARG A 16 9.93 7.78 23.17
C ARG A 16 8.42 7.88 23.14
N ASN A 17 7.80 7.78 24.32
CA ASN A 17 6.42 8.20 24.53
C ASN A 17 6.43 9.62 25.14
N ILE A 18 6.09 10.63 24.34
CA ILE A 18 6.10 12.03 24.75
C ILE A 18 5.10 12.29 25.89
N LYS A 19 4.02 11.50 25.96
CA LYS A 19 2.94 11.71 26.94
C LYS A 19 3.35 11.28 28.35
N THR A 20 4.08 10.18 28.48
CA THR A 20 4.49 9.60 29.77
C THR A 20 5.93 9.98 30.15
N GLY A 21 6.73 10.42 29.18
CA GLY A 21 8.17 10.63 29.34
C GLY A 21 8.99 9.34 29.22
N PHE A 22 8.35 8.19 28.96
CA PHE A 22 9.03 6.92 28.79
C PHE A 22 9.98 6.97 27.59
N THR A 23 11.22 6.51 27.80
CA THR A 23 12.27 6.46 26.78
C THR A 23 13.02 5.14 26.90
N LEU A 24 13.22 4.49 25.77
CA LEU A 24 13.98 3.25 25.68
C LEU A 24 14.92 3.32 24.47
N THR A 25 16.16 2.85 24.64
CA THR A 25 17.13 2.69 23.55
C THR A 25 17.63 1.25 23.56
N SER A 26 17.48 0.54 22.45
CA SER A 26 17.94 -0.84 22.28
C SER A 26 18.46 -1.06 20.86
N ALA A 27 19.29 -2.09 20.67
CA ALA A 27 19.64 -2.60 19.35
C ALA A 27 18.52 -3.45 18.73
N ASP A 28 17.59 -3.92 19.56
CA ASP A 28 16.40 -4.64 19.14
C ASP A 28 15.26 -3.65 18.83
N GLU A 29 14.96 -3.51 17.53
CA GLU A 29 13.89 -2.63 17.04
C GLU A 29 12.51 -3.06 17.55
N GLU A 30 12.24 -4.36 17.61
CA GLU A 30 10.95 -4.91 18.00
C GLU A 30 10.72 -4.68 19.50
N GLU A 31 11.75 -4.89 20.32
CA GLU A 31 11.72 -4.59 21.76
C GLU A 31 11.37 -3.11 22.01
N VAL A 32 12.04 -2.19 21.31
CA VAL A 32 11.78 -0.76 21.45
C VAL A 32 10.36 -0.40 21.05
N GLN A 33 9.87 -0.93 19.92
CA GLN A 33 8.51 -0.68 19.49
C GLN A 33 7.50 -1.26 20.50
N ARG A 34 7.66 -2.52 20.91
CA ARG A 34 6.75 -3.19 21.83
C ARG A 34 6.60 -2.45 23.15
N LEU A 35 7.71 -2.15 23.83
CA LEU A 35 7.69 -1.52 25.15
C LEU A 35 7.15 -0.08 25.12
N VAL A 36 7.42 0.67 24.04
CA VAL A 36 6.87 2.02 23.87
C VAL A 36 5.36 1.99 23.58
N HIS A 37 4.86 0.98 22.86
CA HIS A 37 3.42 0.79 22.64
C HIS A 37 2.71 0.33 23.92
N GLU A 38 3.28 -0.64 24.64
CA GLU A 38 2.77 -1.12 25.93
C GLU A 38 2.66 0.03 26.95
N ASP A 39 3.67 0.91 27.03
CA ASP A 39 3.64 2.11 27.88
C ASP A 39 2.54 3.11 27.48
N ALA A 40 2.20 3.19 26.19
CA ALA A 40 1.07 3.98 25.71
C ALA A 40 -0.31 3.32 25.99
N GLY A 41 -0.33 2.12 26.55
CA GLY A 41 -1.53 1.31 26.73
C GLY A 41 -2.05 0.74 25.42
N TRP A 42 -1.20 0.61 24.40
CA TRP A 42 -1.56 0.06 23.09
C TRP A 42 -1.07 -1.38 23.00
N GLU A 43 -1.93 -2.26 22.47
CA GLU A 43 -1.53 -3.62 22.12
C GLU A 43 -0.47 -3.55 21.01
N TYR A 44 0.72 -4.08 21.27
CA TYR A 44 1.75 -4.17 20.24
C TYR A 44 1.42 -5.33 19.30
N THR A 45 1.11 -4.99 18.05
CA THR A 45 1.04 -5.98 16.97
C THR A 45 2.40 -6.00 16.28
N PRO A 46 3.18 -7.09 16.36
CA PRO A 46 4.46 -7.17 15.68
C PRO A 46 4.28 -7.01 14.16
N PRO A 47 5.25 -6.41 13.46
CA PRO A 47 5.19 -6.32 12.01
C PRO A 47 5.08 -7.75 11.43
N PRO A 48 4.27 -7.94 10.39
CA PRO A 48 4.04 -9.27 9.86
C PRO A 48 5.35 -9.81 9.26
N THR A 49 5.61 -11.12 9.41
CA THR A 49 6.84 -11.74 8.93
C THR A 49 7.11 -11.39 7.47
N PRO A 50 8.36 -11.06 7.10
CA PRO A 50 8.68 -10.69 5.72
C PRO A 50 8.31 -11.85 4.79
N PRO A 51 7.83 -11.54 3.57
CA PRO A 51 7.52 -12.57 2.60
C PRO A 51 8.77 -13.37 2.21
N PRO A 52 8.63 -14.62 1.76
CA PRO A 52 9.74 -15.40 1.25
C PRO A 52 10.52 -14.67 0.15
N PRO A 53 11.82 -14.96 -0.07
CA PRO A 53 12.57 -14.37 -1.17
C PRO A 53 11.87 -14.55 -2.52
N GLY A 54 11.69 -13.45 -3.25
CA GLY A 54 10.98 -13.43 -4.53
C GLY A 54 9.46 -13.29 -4.43
N PHE A 55 8.90 -13.25 -3.22
CA PHE A 55 7.50 -12.89 -2.96
C PHE A 55 7.39 -11.46 -2.44
N HIS A 56 6.25 -10.83 -2.77
CA HIS A 56 5.94 -9.46 -2.41
C HIS A 56 4.56 -9.41 -1.77
N ARG A 57 4.46 -8.75 -0.61
CA ARG A 57 3.18 -8.52 0.07
C ARG A 57 2.68 -7.12 -0.25
N PHE A 58 1.43 -7.01 -0.67
CA PHE A 58 0.77 -5.74 -0.99
C PHE A 58 -0.75 -5.84 -0.89
N THR A 59 -1.41 -4.69 -0.85
CA THR A 59 -2.87 -4.60 -0.90
C THR A 59 -3.28 -4.00 -2.24
N LEU A 60 -4.38 -4.48 -2.82
CA LEU A 60 -5.08 -3.80 -3.90
C LEU A 60 -6.46 -3.36 -3.40
N VAL A 61 -6.85 -2.13 -3.71
CA VAL A 61 -8.14 -1.55 -3.34
C VAL A 61 -8.88 -1.13 -4.61
N HIS A 62 -10.16 -1.46 -4.69
CA HIS A 62 -11.07 -0.86 -5.66
C HIS A 62 -11.70 0.35 -4.99
N ASP A 63 -11.02 1.49 -5.13
CA ASP A 63 -11.38 2.73 -4.46
C ASP A 63 -12.48 3.43 -5.27
N GLU A 64 -13.72 2.95 -5.10
CA GLU A 64 -14.96 3.60 -5.55
C GLU A 64 -15.72 4.14 -4.33
N PHE A 65 -15.20 5.23 -3.76
CA PHE A 65 -15.75 5.82 -2.55
C PHE A 65 -17.23 6.22 -2.72
N GLY A 66 -18.10 5.67 -1.87
CA GLY A 66 -19.53 5.99 -1.83
C GLY A 66 -20.45 5.17 -2.74
N TYR A 67 -19.89 4.29 -3.59
CA TYR A 67 -20.69 3.52 -4.56
C TYR A 67 -20.43 2.01 -4.58
N GLY A 68 -19.43 1.51 -3.83
CA GLY A 68 -19.11 0.08 -3.75
C GLY A 68 -19.04 -0.47 -2.32
N SER A 69 -19.94 -1.37 -1.96
CA SER A 69 -19.82 -2.23 -0.78
C SER A 69 -19.07 -3.52 -1.13
N PHE A 70 -18.35 -4.10 -0.17
CA PHE A 70 -17.64 -5.37 -0.34
C PHE A 70 -18.54 -6.49 -0.91
N GLY A 71 -19.84 -6.48 -0.58
CA GLY A 71 -20.81 -7.47 -1.01
C GLY A 71 -21.42 -7.25 -2.40
N ASP A 72 -21.04 -6.19 -3.10
CA ASP A 72 -21.68 -5.84 -4.38
C ASP A 72 -21.33 -6.84 -5.49
N GLU A 73 -22.30 -7.02 -6.40
CA GLU A 73 -22.24 -7.97 -7.52
C GLU A 73 -20.94 -7.89 -8.37
N PRO A 74 -20.36 -6.70 -8.67
CA PRO A 74 -19.11 -6.63 -9.42
C PRO A 74 -17.96 -7.42 -8.77
N TYR A 75 -17.96 -7.56 -7.45
CA TYR A 75 -16.90 -8.23 -6.69
C TYR A 75 -17.10 -9.75 -6.53
N ASP A 76 -18.26 -10.29 -6.89
CA ASP A 76 -18.61 -11.71 -6.69
C ASP A 76 -17.56 -12.66 -7.25
N SER A 77 -17.08 -12.36 -8.46
CA SER A 77 -16.10 -13.20 -9.14
C SER A 77 -14.75 -13.22 -8.40
N LEU A 78 -14.31 -12.08 -7.86
CA LEU A 78 -13.07 -11.97 -7.07
C LEU A 78 -13.23 -12.54 -5.67
N ARG A 79 -14.42 -12.43 -5.06
CA ARG A 79 -14.71 -13.05 -3.76
C ARG A 79 -14.70 -14.57 -3.83
N THR A 80 -15.20 -15.12 -4.94
CA THR A 80 -15.31 -16.58 -5.13
C THR A 80 -14.05 -17.20 -5.71
N ARG A 81 -13.31 -16.48 -6.57
CA ARG A 81 -12.10 -16.97 -7.23
C ARG A 81 -11.05 -15.87 -7.30
N PRO A 82 -10.47 -15.46 -6.15
CA PRO A 82 -9.41 -14.46 -6.16
C PRO A 82 -8.17 -15.00 -6.88
N PRO A 83 -7.31 -14.11 -7.42
CA PRO A 83 -6.00 -14.49 -7.91
C PRO A 83 -5.22 -15.30 -6.87
N ASN A 84 -4.43 -16.28 -7.31
CA ASN A 84 -3.65 -17.13 -6.39
C ASN A 84 -2.78 -16.27 -5.46
N GLY A 85 -2.83 -16.53 -4.15
CA GLY A 85 -2.08 -15.74 -3.16
C GLY A 85 -2.73 -14.41 -2.80
N CYS A 86 -3.96 -14.14 -3.23
CA CYS A 86 -4.75 -13.00 -2.79
C CYS A 86 -6.00 -13.44 -1.99
N GLU A 87 -6.32 -12.71 -0.93
CA GLU A 87 -7.54 -12.88 -0.13
C GLU A 87 -8.41 -11.62 -0.20
N PRO A 88 -9.72 -11.74 -0.47
CA PRO A 88 -10.68 -10.65 -0.34
C PRO A 88 -10.82 -10.22 1.11
N VAL A 89 -10.77 -8.90 1.36
CA VAL A 89 -10.93 -8.33 2.69
C VAL A 89 -11.88 -7.13 2.63
N ASP A 90 -12.77 -7.03 3.60
CA ASP A 90 -13.63 -5.87 3.80
C ASP A 90 -12.94 -4.86 4.72
N TRP A 91 -12.55 -3.72 4.16
CA TRP A 91 -11.98 -2.58 4.87
C TRP A 91 -12.89 -1.34 4.80
N GLY A 92 -14.20 -1.56 4.66
CA GLY A 92 -15.17 -0.51 4.30
C GLY A 92 -15.22 -0.21 2.80
N CYS A 93 -14.43 -0.94 2.01
CA CYS A 93 -14.41 -1.01 0.55
C CYS A 93 -13.89 -2.38 0.14
N PHE A 94 -14.03 -2.73 -1.14
CA PHE A 94 -13.48 -3.99 -1.65
C PHE A 94 -11.94 -3.90 -1.77
N ALA A 95 -11.25 -4.76 -1.02
CA ALA A 95 -9.81 -4.88 -1.04
C ALA A 95 -9.35 -6.34 -1.20
N LEU A 96 -8.11 -6.49 -1.65
CA LEU A 96 -7.38 -7.75 -1.69
C LEU A 96 -6.08 -7.59 -0.94
N LYS A 97 -5.78 -8.48 0.01
CA LYS A 97 -4.41 -8.66 0.51
C LYS A 97 -3.75 -9.73 -0.31
N CYS A 98 -2.56 -9.44 -0.85
CA CYS A 98 -1.86 -10.32 -1.75
C CYS A 98 -0.44 -10.61 -1.24
N GLU A 99 -0.01 -11.85 -1.38
CA GLU A 99 1.38 -12.28 -1.31
C GLU A 99 1.71 -13.04 -2.60
N ARG A 100 2.46 -12.39 -3.50
CA ARG A 100 2.63 -12.85 -4.88
C ARG A 100 4.10 -12.95 -5.28
N PRO A 101 4.49 -13.94 -6.09
CA PRO A 101 5.83 -13.99 -6.64
C PRO A 101 6.04 -12.87 -7.66
N GLY A 102 7.28 -12.38 -7.76
CA GLY A 102 7.66 -11.40 -8.78
C GLY A 102 9.13 -10.99 -8.71
N ALA A 103 9.67 -10.50 -9.82
CA ALA A 103 11.03 -9.95 -9.85
C ALA A 103 11.16 -8.66 -9.01
N SER A 104 10.04 -7.95 -8.82
CA SER A 104 9.93 -6.76 -7.97
C SER A 104 8.49 -6.59 -7.50
N LEU A 105 8.29 -5.77 -6.46
CA LEU A 105 6.94 -5.42 -5.96
C LEU A 105 6.09 -4.81 -7.07
N LEU A 106 6.63 -3.86 -7.83
CA LEU A 106 5.91 -3.22 -8.93
C LEU A 106 5.52 -4.22 -10.03
N GLY A 107 6.39 -5.21 -10.29
CA GLY A 107 6.11 -6.31 -11.21
C GLY A 107 4.95 -7.19 -10.72
N ALA A 108 4.99 -7.60 -9.45
CA ALA A 108 3.95 -8.43 -8.85
C ALA A 108 2.59 -7.71 -8.81
N VAL A 109 2.57 -6.42 -8.49
CA VAL A 109 1.37 -5.57 -8.55
C VAL A 109 0.85 -5.48 -9.98
N SER A 110 1.71 -5.18 -10.95
CA SER A 110 1.30 -5.05 -12.37
C SER A 110 0.69 -6.35 -12.90
N ASP A 111 1.30 -7.49 -12.58
CA ASP A 111 0.80 -8.80 -13.01
C ASP A 111 -0.55 -9.13 -12.39
N THR A 112 -0.72 -8.80 -11.11
CA THR A 112 -1.98 -9.06 -10.39
C THR A 112 -3.10 -8.15 -10.90
N VAL A 113 -2.84 -6.86 -11.13
CA VAL A 113 -3.83 -5.94 -11.71
C VAL A 113 -4.21 -6.37 -13.13
N ALA A 114 -3.24 -6.78 -13.96
CA ALA A 114 -3.51 -7.25 -15.30
C ALA A 114 -4.31 -8.57 -15.32
N GLU A 115 -4.03 -9.50 -14.39
CA GLU A 115 -4.80 -10.72 -14.16
C GLU A 115 -6.24 -10.41 -13.78
N ILE A 116 -6.44 -9.56 -12.76
CA ILE A 116 -7.77 -9.15 -12.28
C ILE A 116 -8.57 -8.52 -13.42
N ARG A 117 -7.99 -7.59 -14.17
CA ARG A 117 -8.67 -6.95 -15.29
C ARG A 117 -9.06 -7.94 -16.38
N ARG A 118 -8.18 -8.88 -16.72
CA ARG A 118 -8.43 -9.87 -17.77
C ARG A 118 -9.50 -10.89 -17.36
N GLU A 119 -9.48 -11.34 -16.12
CA GLU A 119 -10.28 -12.48 -15.65
C GLU A 119 -11.58 -12.06 -14.96
N HIS A 120 -11.61 -10.86 -14.38
CA HIS A 120 -12.73 -10.33 -13.60
C HIS A 120 -13.31 -9.03 -14.15
N GLY A 121 -12.67 -8.41 -15.16
CA GLY A 121 -13.15 -7.16 -15.77
C GLY A 121 -13.04 -5.93 -14.87
N LEU A 122 -12.35 -6.03 -13.73
CA LEU A 122 -12.18 -4.96 -12.75
C LEU A 122 -10.77 -4.36 -12.80
N VAL A 123 -10.64 -3.09 -12.46
CA VAL A 123 -9.33 -2.42 -12.35
C VAL A 123 -9.13 -1.96 -10.92
N MET A 124 -8.33 -2.70 -10.16
CA MET A 124 -7.90 -2.24 -8.83
C MET A 124 -7.05 -0.97 -9.01
N ASN A 125 -7.49 0.14 -8.43
CA ASN A 125 -7.01 1.48 -8.76
C ASN A 125 -6.15 2.12 -7.64
N SER A 126 -5.99 1.45 -6.50
CA SER A 126 -5.23 1.95 -5.35
C SER A 126 -4.51 0.82 -4.59
N LEU A 127 -3.42 1.18 -3.89
CA LEU A 127 -2.77 0.32 -2.89
C LEU A 127 -3.23 0.66 -1.46
N GLY A 128 -4.19 1.57 -1.29
CA GLY A 128 -4.67 2.05 0.01
C GLY A 128 -3.69 2.99 0.73
N VAL A 129 -2.77 3.63 -0.01
CA VAL A 129 -1.70 4.49 0.54
C VAL A 129 -2.13 5.95 0.63
N GLU A 130 -2.86 6.44 -0.37
CA GLU A 130 -3.32 7.83 -0.49
C GLU A 130 -4.82 7.83 -0.84
N LYS A 131 -5.51 8.93 -0.51
CA LYS A 131 -6.94 9.15 -0.77
C LYS A 131 -7.14 10.16 -1.90
N PRO A 132 -7.32 9.73 -3.16
CA PRO A 132 -7.35 10.63 -4.32
C PRO A 132 -8.58 11.55 -4.37
N ASP A 133 -9.63 11.18 -3.63
CA ASP A 133 -10.93 11.84 -3.58
C ASP A 133 -10.94 13.16 -2.80
N GLU A 134 -9.91 13.42 -1.98
CA GLU A 134 -9.79 14.71 -1.30
C GLU A 134 -9.52 15.87 -2.29
N TRP A 135 -9.24 15.57 -3.56
CA TRP A 135 -8.60 16.52 -4.49
C TRP A 135 -9.43 16.80 -5.79
N PHE A 136 -10.75 16.58 -5.76
CA PHE A 136 -11.60 16.73 -6.95
C PHE A 136 -11.67 18.17 -7.50
N GLY A 137 -11.33 18.30 -8.79
CA GLY A 137 -11.69 19.40 -9.68
C GLY A 137 -11.87 18.84 -11.09
N ASP A 138 -12.97 19.18 -11.75
CA ASP A 138 -13.57 18.30 -12.78
C ASP A 138 -13.12 18.53 -14.23
N ASP A 139 -12.08 19.32 -14.48
CA ASP A 139 -11.65 19.62 -15.84
C ASP A 139 -10.23 19.16 -16.16
N ARG A 140 -10.02 18.87 -17.46
CA ARG A 140 -8.73 18.44 -18.01
C ARG A 140 -7.64 19.51 -17.95
N ASN A 141 -8.00 20.73 -17.55
CA ASN A 141 -7.11 21.90 -17.57
C ASN A 141 -7.00 22.61 -16.21
N GLY A 142 -7.72 22.18 -15.19
CA GLY A 142 -7.70 22.78 -13.86
C GLY A 142 -7.03 21.87 -12.84
N TYR A 143 -7.46 21.98 -11.59
CA TYR A 143 -6.72 21.45 -10.45
C TYR A 143 -6.59 19.93 -10.49
N GLY A 144 -7.64 19.20 -10.90
CA GLY A 144 -7.61 17.75 -11.07
C GLY A 144 -6.54 17.28 -12.07
N ALA A 145 -6.34 17.99 -13.18
CA ALA A 145 -5.28 17.67 -14.14
C ALA A 145 -3.88 17.96 -13.58
N GLN A 146 -3.72 19.03 -12.80
CA GLN A 146 -2.45 19.34 -12.13
C GLN A 146 -2.06 18.25 -11.13
N ILE A 147 -3.04 17.67 -10.43
CA ILE A 147 -2.85 16.55 -9.51
C ILE A 147 -2.35 15.31 -10.24
N VAL A 148 -2.99 14.94 -11.35
CA VAL A 148 -2.54 13.80 -12.17
C VAL A 148 -1.08 14.01 -12.60
N ALA A 149 -0.74 15.20 -13.10
CA ALA A 149 0.63 15.52 -13.49
C ALA A 149 1.60 15.44 -12.28
N HIS A 150 1.21 15.97 -11.13
CA HIS A 150 2.02 15.95 -9.91
C HIS A 150 2.28 14.52 -9.41
N LEU A 151 1.25 13.67 -9.36
CA LEU A 151 1.37 12.27 -8.95
C LEU A 151 2.30 11.50 -9.90
N MET A 152 2.18 11.71 -11.21
CA MET A 152 3.05 11.09 -12.20
C MET A 152 4.51 11.51 -12.06
N LEU A 153 4.78 12.81 -11.82
CA LEU A 153 6.14 13.31 -11.59
C LEU A 153 6.74 12.76 -10.29
N THR A 154 5.96 12.70 -9.22
CA THR A 154 6.38 12.16 -7.92
C THR A 154 6.64 10.66 -8.00
N ALA A 155 5.77 9.92 -8.70
CA ALA A 155 5.94 8.50 -8.96
C ALA A 155 7.23 8.24 -9.76
N ALA A 156 7.49 9.00 -10.82
CA ALA A 156 8.72 8.88 -11.61
C ALA A 156 9.98 9.19 -10.79
N HIS A 157 9.95 10.25 -9.96
CA HIS A 157 11.07 10.59 -9.08
C HIS A 157 11.35 9.49 -8.05
N ARG A 158 10.31 8.96 -7.39
CA ARG A 158 10.43 7.88 -6.42
C ARG A 158 10.91 6.58 -7.07
N ALA A 159 10.38 6.24 -8.25
CA ALA A 159 10.80 5.09 -9.03
C ALA A 159 12.30 5.11 -9.32
N ALA A 160 12.82 6.23 -9.82
CA ALA A 160 14.25 6.38 -10.10
C ALA A 160 15.11 6.19 -8.83
N ARG A 161 14.67 6.73 -7.69
CA ARG A 161 15.38 6.56 -6.40
C ARG A 161 15.37 5.13 -5.87
N LEU A 162 14.38 4.33 -6.25
CA LEU A 162 14.22 2.93 -5.87
C LEU A 162 14.78 1.95 -6.92
N GLY A 163 15.34 2.46 -8.02
CA GLY A 163 15.91 1.64 -9.09
C GLY A 163 14.90 1.08 -10.09
N TYR A 164 13.63 1.50 -10.04
CA TYR A 164 12.64 1.17 -11.06
C TYR A 164 12.90 1.97 -12.34
N GLY A 165 12.77 1.30 -13.48
CA GLY A 165 12.92 1.90 -14.79
C GLY A 165 11.60 2.34 -15.41
N ARG A 166 11.70 3.05 -16.54
CA ARG A 166 10.54 3.44 -17.37
C ARG A 166 9.64 2.24 -17.72
N LYS A 167 10.25 1.08 -18.04
CA LYS A 167 9.51 -0.13 -18.43
C LYS A 167 8.61 -0.64 -17.30
N ASP A 168 9.07 -0.55 -16.05
CA ASP A 168 8.28 -1.00 -14.90
C ASP A 168 7.06 -0.10 -14.68
N LEU A 169 7.23 1.22 -14.82
CA LEU A 169 6.14 2.20 -14.73
C LEU A 169 5.12 2.03 -15.87
N VAL A 170 5.59 1.89 -17.11
CA VAL A 170 4.71 1.67 -18.27
C VAL A 170 3.93 0.37 -18.13
N ARG A 171 4.56 -0.70 -17.65
CA ARG A 171 3.88 -1.96 -17.39
C ARG A 171 2.73 -1.81 -16.38
N LEU A 172 2.92 -1.01 -15.34
CA LEU A 172 1.84 -0.72 -14.39
C LEU A 172 0.71 0.10 -15.04
N LEU A 173 1.03 1.11 -15.84
CA LEU A 173 0.03 1.88 -16.59
C LEU A 173 -0.77 1.00 -17.55
N ASP A 174 -0.08 0.12 -18.28
CA ASP A 174 -0.68 -0.87 -19.19
C ASP A 174 -1.56 -1.87 -18.42
N ALA A 175 -1.19 -2.24 -17.20
CA ALA A 175 -2.00 -3.09 -16.32
C ALA A 175 -3.22 -2.36 -15.75
N ALA A 176 -3.10 -1.07 -15.43
CA ALA A 176 -4.22 -0.22 -15.01
C ALA A 176 -5.19 0.11 -16.16
N GLY A 177 -4.77 -0.05 -17.41
CA GLY A 177 -5.66 0.07 -18.57
C GLY A 177 -5.93 1.51 -18.99
N VAL A 178 -5.02 2.42 -18.65
CA VAL A 178 -5.00 3.78 -19.17
C VAL A 178 -4.88 3.70 -20.71
N ARG A 179 -5.82 4.33 -21.42
CA ARG A 179 -5.87 4.39 -22.89
C ARG A 179 -5.59 5.78 -23.40
#